data_AF-A0A355EV03-F1
#
_entry.id   AF-A0A355EV03-F1
#
_cell.length_a   1.000
_cell.length_b   1.000
_cell.length_c   1.000
_cell.angle_alpha   90.00
_cell.angle_beta   90.00
_cell.angle_gamma   90.00
#
_symmetry.space_group_name_H-M   'P 1'
#
loop_
_entity.id
_entity.type
_entity.pdbx_description
1 polymer ?
#
loop_
_entity_poly.entity_id
_entity_poly.type
_entity_poly.pdbx_seq_one_letter_code
_entity_poly.pdbx_strand_id
1 'polypeptide(L)'
;MTRPWETLDAVETGEGRLELRRRGDDDFVITVAGRVLMNSSWHRSEIAVAALACRRIADRPHPRVLIGGLGMGFTLRAALDVLPREARVTVAEIEPAVVRWCRGPLAGLTGGAVADRRVEIAVGDVAR
;
A
#
# COMPACT_ATOMS: atom_id res chain seq x y z
N MET A 1 -2.65 26.03 -13.97
CA MET A 1 -4.05 25.57 -13.90
C MET A 1 -4.10 24.30 -13.07
N THR A 2 -4.87 24.27 -11.99
CA THR A 2 -5.09 23.06 -11.18
C THR A 2 -5.89 22.06 -12.01
N ARG A 3 -5.29 20.92 -12.35
CA ARG A 3 -5.99 19.82 -13.04
C ARG A 3 -7.12 19.31 -12.12
N PRO A 4 -8.33 19.00 -12.63
CA PRO A 4 -9.39 18.43 -11.83
C PRO A 4 -9.03 17.00 -11.37
N TRP A 5 -9.73 16.50 -10.35
CA TRP A 5 -9.66 15.10 -9.97
C TRP A 5 -10.43 14.25 -10.97
N GLU A 6 -9.81 13.17 -11.43
CA GLU A 6 -10.39 12.11 -12.25
C GLU A 6 -10.58 10.88 -11.36
N THR A 7 -11.76 10.26 -11.39
CA THR A 7 -11.98 8.97 -10.70
C THR A 7 -11.54 7.84 -11.62
N LEU A 8 -10.53 7.08 -11.19
CA LEU A 8 -9.96 5.98 -11.97
C LEU A 8 -10.72 4.67 -11.75
N ASP A 9 -11.19 4.42 -10.53
CA ASP A 9 -11.97 3.23 -10.19
C ASP A 9 -12.80 3.49 -8.93
N ALA A 10 -13.88 2.74 -8.75
CA ALA A 10 -14.74 2.79 -7.58
C ALA A 10 -15.40 1.44 -7.29
N VAL A 11 -15.51 1.09 -6.01
CA VAL A 11 -16.20 -0.11 -5.53
C VAL A 11 -17.07 0.20 -4.32
N GLU A 12 -18.18 -0.50 -4.16
CA GLU A 12 -19.01 -0.42 -2.95
C GLU A 12 -18.48 -1.37 -1.89
N THR A 13 -18.29 -0.88 -0.66
CA THR A 13 -17.82 -1.66 0.49
C THR A 13 -18.78 -1.52 1.66
N GLY A 14 -18.54 -2.25 2.76
CA GLY A 14 -19.32 -2.10 4.00
C GLY A 14 -19.21 -0.71 4.64
N GLU A 15 -18.13 0.02 4.36
CA GLU A 15 -17.86 1.37 4.87
C GLU A 15 -18.34 2.47 3.89
N GLY A 16 -18.91 2.08 2.75
CA GLY A 16 -19.40 2.96 1.69
C GLY A 16 -18.53 2.94 0.44
N ARG A 17 -18.85 3.79 -0.54
CA ARG A 17 -18.16 3.83 -1.84
C ARG A 17 -16.69 4.20 -1.67
N LEU A 18 -15.81 3.25 -1.99
CA LEU A 18 -14.35 3.40 -2.01
C LEU A 18 -13.91 3.78 -3.42
N GLU A 19 -13.11 4.83 -3.55
CA GLU A 19 -12.72 5.38 -4.85
C GLU A 19 -11.21 5.65 -4.89
N LEU A 20 -10.60 5.36 -6.04
CA LEU A 20 -9.27 5.84 -6.39
C LEU A 20 -9.42 7.02 -7.36
N ARG A 21 -8.83 8.15 -7.02
CA ARG A 21 -8.83 9.34 -7.87
C ARG A 21 -7.40 9.81 -8.14
N ARG A 22 -7.20 10.44 -9.29
CA ARG A 22 -5.91 10.98 -9.74
C ARG A 22 -6.05 12.43 -10.17
N ARG A 23 -4.98 13.21 -9.99
CA ARG A 23 -4.83 14.56 -10.51
C ARG A 23 -3.45 14.71 -11.16
N GLY A 24 -3.42 14.86 -12.47
CA GLY A 24 -2.14 14.83 -13.17
C GLY A 24 -1.49 13.44 -13.12
N ASP A 25 -0.17 13.38 -12.99
CA ASP A 25 0.55 12.13 -13.27
C ASP A 25 0.77 11.28 -12.01
N ASP A 26 1.15 11.90 -10.88
CA ASP A 26 1.56 11.20 -9.65
C ASP A 26 0.77 11.59 -8.37
N ASP A 27 -0.26 12.43 -8.48
CA ASP A 27 -1.09 12.84 -7.33
C ASP A 27 -2.35 11.98 -7.28
N PHE A 28 -2.42 11.12 -6.28
CA PHE A 28 -3.52 10.18 -6.06
C PHE A 28 -4.18 10.41 -4.72
N VAL A 29 -5.47 10.12 -4.63
CA VAL A 29 -6.22 10.08 -3.38
C VAL A 29 -7.14 8.86 -3.37
N ILE A 30 -7.19 8.18 -2.21
CA ILE A 30 -8.19 7.16 -1.93
C ILE A 30 -9.22 7.78 -1.00
N THR A 31 -10.50 7.64 -1.35
CA THR A 31 -11.62 8.13 -0.53
C THR A 31 -12.60 7.02 -0.23
N VAL A 32 -13.25 7.07 0.93
CA VAL A 32 -14.42 6.22 1.27
C VAL A 32 -15.59 7.08 1.70
N ALA A 33 -16.77 6.87 1.12
CA ALA A 33 -17.96 7.68 1.39
C ALA A 33 -17.69 9.21 1.32
N GLY A 34 -16.86 9.63 0.35
CA GLY A 34 -16.47 11.03 0.16
C GLY A 34 -15.41 11.57 1.13
N ARG A 35 -14.92 10.77 2.09
CA ARG A 35 -13.86 11.15 3.04
C ARG A 35 -12.51 10.68 2.54
N VAL A 36 -11.48 11.52 2.65
CA VAL A 36 -10.11 11.15 2.30
C VAL A 36 -9.55 10.16 3.31
N LEU A 37 -9.11 8.99 2.83
CA LEU A 37 -8.36 8.03 3.62
C LEU A 37 -6.87 8.34 3.58
N MET A 38 -6.32 8.51 2.37
CA MET A 38 -4.91 8.87 2.17
C MET A 38 -4.66 9.47 0.79
N ASN A 39 -3.51 10.12 0.65
CA ASN A 39 -3.01 10.68 -0.61
C ASN A 39 -1.55 10.26 -0.86
N SER A 40 -1.09 10.36 -2.11
CA SER A 40 0.27 9.94 -2.48
C SER A 40 1.39 10.88 -1.97
N SER A 41 1.06 12.12 -1.59
CA SER A 41 2.04 13.15 -1.21
C SER A 41 2.54 13.05 0.23
N TRP A 42 1.74 12.47 1.14
CA TRP A 42 2.03 12.42 2.57
C TRP A 42 2.20 10.98 3.07
N HIS A 43 3.41 10.44 2.94
CA HIS A 43 3.71 9.04 3.29
C HIS A 43 4.99 8.87 4.16
N ARG A 44 5.42 9.94 4.86
CA ARG A 44 6.65 9.92 5.66
C ARG A 44 6.56 8.99 6.87
N SER A 45 5.38 8.90 7.48
CA SER A 45 5.10 8.06 8.65
C SER A 45 5.28 6.58 8.31
N GLU A 46 4.75 6.18 7.15
CA GLU A 46 4.78 4.85 6.57
C GLU A 46 6.22 4.39 6.34
N ILE A 47 7.05 5.27 5.77
CA ILE A 47 8.49 5.00 5.60
C ILE A 47 9.17 4.86 6.96
N ALA A 48 8.93 5.80 7.87
CA ALA A 48 9.61 5.85 9.16
C ALA A 48 9.31 4.62 10.03
N VAL A 49 8.04 4.21 10.13
CA VAL A 49 7.62 3.06 10.95
C VAL A 49 8.15 1.76 10.38
N ALA A 50 8.08 1.55 9.06
CA ALA A 50 8.59 0.37 8.40
C ALA A 50 10.10 0.23 8.59
N ALA A 51 10.86 1.29 8.32
CA ALA A 51 12.31 1.28 8.48
C ALA A 51 12.73 1.09 9.93
N LEU A 52 12.03 1.72 10.88
CA LEU A 52 12.31 1.57 12.31
C LEU A 52 12.13 0.12 12.77
N ALA A 53 11.04 -0.54 12.38
CA ALA A 53 10.78 -1.92 12.75
C ALA A 53 11.72 -2.90 12.02
N CYS A 54 11.82 -2.80 10.69
CA CYS A 54 12.53 -3.78 9.87
C CYS A 54 14.05 -3.77 10.09
N ARG A 55 14.66 -2.62 10.37
CA ARG A 55 16.12 -2.55 10.64
C ARG A 55 16.53 -3.42 11.84
N ARG A 56 15.65 -3.58 12.83
CA ARG A 56 15.94 -4.40 14.02
C ARG A 56 16.01 -5.90 13.75
N ILE A 57 15.47 -6.34 12.61
CA ILE A 57 15.37 -7.76 12.25
C ILE A 57 16.07 -8.09 10.92
N ALA A 58 16.72 -7.10 10.29
CA ALA A 58 17.34 -7.25 8.97
C ALA A 58 18.48 -8.28 8.96
N ASP A 59 19.22 -8.41 10.06
CA ASP A 59 20.33 -9.36 10.19
C ASP A 59 19.88 -10.80 10.54
N ARG A 60 18.57 -11.04 10.70
CA ARG A 60 18.06 -12.40 10.91
C ARG A 60 18.07 -13.17 9.58
N PRO A 61 18.31 -14.49 9.58
CA PRO A 61 18.47 -15.25 8.35
C PRO A 61 17.21 -15.33 7.47
N HIS A 62 16.00 -15.26 8.06
CA HIS A 62 14.72 -15.33 7.34
C HIS A 62 13.63 -14.53 8.06
N PRO A 63 13.69 -13.18 8.09
CA PRO A 63 12.72 -12.39 8.81
C PRO A 63 11.34 -12.51 8.15
N ARG A 64 10.31 -12.65 8.99
CA ARG A 64 8.91 -12.69 8.58
C ARG A 64 8.21 -11.45 9.12
N VAL A 65 7.57 -10.70 8.24
CA VAL A 65 6.88 -9.45 8.56
C VAL A 65 5.42 -9.56 8.14
N LEU A 66 4.51 -9.15 9.01
CA LEU A 66 3.11 -8.93 8.69
C LEU A 66 2.85 -7.42 8.63
N ILE A 67 2.22 -6.96 7.57
CA ILE A 67 1.72 -5.59 7.42
C ILE A 67 0.19 -5.67 7.35
N GLY A 68 -0.49 -5.03 8.31
CA GLY A 68 -1.94 -4.89 8.27
C GLY A 68 -2.34 -3.65 7.47
N GLY A 69 -3.08 -3.85 6.39
CA GLY A 69 -3.45 -2.84 5.41
C GLY A 69 -2.36 -2.62 4.35
N LEU A 70 -2.78 -2.51 3.09
CA LEU A 70 -1.91 -2.20 1.96
C LEU A 70 -1.88 -0.70 1.67
N GLY A 71 -3.03 -0.03 1.69
CA GLY A 71 -3.16 1.38 1.29
C GLY A 71 -2.56 1.63 -0.10
N MET A 72 -1.68 2.63 -0.24
CA MET A 72 -0.93 2.86 -1.48
C MET A 72 0.39 2.06 -1.57
N GLY A 73 0.72 1.23 -0.58
CA GLY A 73 1.89 0.35 -0.58
C GLY A 73 3.20 0.97 -0.11
N PHE A 74 3.21 2.20 0.41
CA PHE A 74 4.44 2.87 0.87
C PHE A 74 5.13 2.15 2.04
N THR A 75 4.36 1.68 3.03
CA THR A 75 4.90 0.89 4.14
C THR A 75 5.54 -0.41 3.62
N LEU A 76 4.89 -1.07 2.66
CA LEU A 76 5.42 -2.28 2.03
C LEU A 76 6.74 -1.98 1.30
N ARG A 77 6.79 -0.95 0.45
CA ARG A 77 8.02 -0.54 -0.24
C ARG A 77 9.16 -0.29 0.75
N ALA A 78 8.91 0.51 1.77
CA ALA A 78 9.92 0.85 2.77
C ALA A 78 10.40 -0.36 3.58
N ALA A 79 9.52 -1.34 3.86
CA ALA A 79 9.93 -2.60 4.46
C ALA A 79 10.85 -3.39 3.52
N LEU A 80 10.49 -3.50 2.24
CA LEU A 80 11.26 -4.20 1.22
C LEU A 80 12.64 -3.57 0.95
N ASP A 81 12.78 -2.26 1.14
CA ASP A 81 14.06 -1.53 1.05
C ASP A 81 15.06 -1.93 2.14
N VAL A 82 14.57 -2.38 3.29
CA VAL A 82 15.40 -2.67 4.47
C VAL A 82 15.61 -4.17 4.65
N LEU A 83 14.62 -4.99 4.33
CA LEU A 83 14.65 -6.42 4.57
C LEU A 83 15.60 -7.14 3.58
N PRO A 84 16.26 -8.24 4.01
CA PRO A 84 17.09 -9.05 3.14
C PRO A 84 16.27 -9.74 2.05
N ARG A 85 16.96 -10.36 1.10
CA ARG A 85 16.35 -10.98 -0.09
C ARG A 85 15.59 -12.27 0.22
N GLU A 86 15.86 -12.85 1.39
CA GLU A 86 15.31 -14.08 1.97
C GLU A 86 14.11 -13.81 2.91
N ALA A 87 13.76 -12.54 3.12
CA ALA A 87 12.62 -12.15 3.92
C ALA A 87 11.29 -12.60 3.30
N ARG A 88 10.26 -12.71 4.14
CA ARG A 88 8.87 -12.91 3.73
C ARG A 88 8.01 -11.81 4.32
N VAL A 89 7.24 -11.14 3.47
CA VAL A 89 6.33 -10.08 3.87
C VAL A 89 4.92 -10.49 3.47
N THR A 90 4.07 -10.71 4.46
CA THR A 90 2.64 -10.90 4.23
C THR A 90 1.94 -9.57 4.44
N VAL A 91 1.13 -9.15 3.47
CA VAL A 91 0.24 -7.99 3.62
C VAL A 91 -1.19 -8.50 3.70
N ALA A 92 -1.87 -8.19 4.81
CA ALA A 92 -3.29 -8.44 4.96
C ALA A 92 -4.06 -7.21 4.48
N GLU A 93 -4.81 -7.30 3.39
CA GLU A 93 -5.61 -6.22 2.84
C GLU A 93 -7.07 -6.65 2.74
N ILE A 94 -7.98 -5.87 3.31
CA ILE A 94 -9.40 -6.23 3.36
C ILE A 94 -10.09 -6.02 2.01
N GLU A 95 -9.69 -4.98 1.25
CA GLU A 95 -10.32 -4.60 0.00
C GLU A 95 -9.54 -5.12 -1.23
N PRO A 96 -10.07 -6.10 -1.99
CA PRO A 96 -9.41 -6.60 -3.20
C PRO A 96 -9.12 -5.51 -4.23
N ALA A 97 -9.91 -4.43 -4.25
CA ALA A 97 -9.72 -3.30 -5.15
C ALA A 97 -8.40 -2.57 -4.89
N VAL A 98 -8.03 -2.37 -3.63
CA VAL A 98 -6.76 -1.71 -3.24
C VAL A 98 -5.57 -2.50 -3.77
N VAL A 99 -5.63 -3.84 -3.71
CA VAL A 99 -4.60 -4.72 -4.28
C VAL A 99 -4.49 -4.54 -5.80
N ARG A 100 -5.62 -4.48 -6.52
CA ARG A 100 -5.62 -4.24 -7.97
C ARG A 100 -5.01 -2.88 -8.29
N TRP A 101 -5.31 -1.85 -7.51
CA TRP A 101 -4.78 -0.51 -7.71
C TRP A 101 -3.25 -0.46 -7.53
N CYS A 102 -2.72 -1.11 -6.49
CA CYS A 102 -1.27 -1.24 -6.29
C CYS A 102 -0.55 -2.06 -7.36
N ARG A 103 -1.26 -2.96 -8.06
CA ARG A 103 -0.74 -3.69 -9.23
C ARG A 103 -0.87 -2.89 -10.55
N GLY A 104 -1.74 -1.89 -10.60
CA GLY A 104 -2.01 -1.09 -11.78
C GLY A 104 -1.64 0.37 -11.57
N PRO A 105 -2.62 1.29 -11.46
CA PRO A 105 -2.39 2.74 -11.47
C PRO A 105 -1.43 3.25 -10.39
N LEU A 106 -1.32 2.57 -9.24
CA LEU A 106 -0.43 2.97 -8.15
C LEU A 106 0.93 2.24 -8.19
N ALA A 107 1.17 1.32 -9.12
CA ALA A 107 2.40 0.52 -9.15
C ALA A 107 3.66 1.39 -9.26
N GLY A 108 3.58 2.50 -10.00
CA GLY A 108 4.68 3.46 -10.16
C GLY A 108 5.14 4.10 -8.85
N LEU A 109 4.23 4.34 -7.89
CA LEU A 109 4.54 5.00 -6.61
C LEU A 109 5.48 4.17 -5.73
N THR A 110 5.51 2.85 -5.93
CA THR A 110 6.24 1.91 -5.06
C THR A 110 7.21 1.03 -5.83
N GLY A 111 7.44 1.31 -7.12
CA GLY A 111 8.27 0.48 -7.99
C GLY A 111 7.76 -0.96 -8.10
N GLY A 112 6.43 -1.15 -8.08
CA GLY A 112 5.80 -2.47 -8.17
C GLY A 112 5.99 -3.35 -6.93
N ALA A 113 6.03 -2.76 -5.73
CA ALA A 113 6.32 -3.47 -4.47
C ALA A 113 5.45 -4.73 -4.25
N VAL A 114 4.18 -4.70 -4.66
CA VAL A 114 3.25 -5.83 -4.55
C VAL A 114 3.60 -7.04 -5.44
N ALA A 115 4.51 -6.88 -6.39
CA ALA A 115 5.01 -7.94 -7.27
C ALA A 115 6.39 -8.46 -6.84
N ASP A 116 6.99 -7.93 -5.77
CA ASP A 116 8.25 -8.46 -5.24
C ASP A 116 8.03 -9.91 -4.77
N ARG A 117 8.96 -10.80 -5.16
CA ARG A 117 8.92 -12.24 -4.83
C ARG A 117 8.84 -12.55 -3.33
N ARG A 118 9.21 -11.60 -2.47
CA ARG A 118 9.14 -11.72 -1.01
C ARG A 118 7.73 -11.49 -0.48
N VAL A 119 6.82 -10.99 -1.31
CA VAL A 119 5.51 -10.50 -0.90
C VAL A 119 4.42 -11.52 -1.18
N GLU A 120 3.60 -11.75 -0.16
CA GLU A 120 2.33 -12.44 -0.26
C GLU A 120 1.21 -11.46 0.13
N ILE A 121 0.20 -11.33 -0.73
CA ILE A 121 -0.99 -10.54 -0.41
C ILE A 121 -2.09 -11.50 0.03
N ALA A 122 -2.48 -11.43 1.28
CA ALA A 122 -3.63 -12.12 1.84
C ALA A 122 -4.83 -11.16 1.83
N VAL A 123 -5.86 -11.50 1.05
CA VAL A 123 -7.09 -10.68 1.03
C VAL A 123 -7.99 -11.11 2.19
N GLY A 124 -8.19 -10.22 3.15
CA GLY A 124 -8.96 -10.50 4.35
C GLY A 124 -8.66 -9.55 5.51
N ASP A 125 -9.44 -9.71 6.57
CA ASP A 125 -9.23 -9.02 7.84
C ASP A 125 -7.97 -9.55 8.53
N VAL A 126 -7.08 -8.65 8.96
CA VAL A 126 -5.83 -9.00 9.65
C VAL A 126 -6.05 -9.70 10.99
N ALA A 127 -7.24 -9.55 11.59
CA ALA A 127 -7.60 -10.18 12.86
C ALA A 127 -8.11 -11.62 12.71
N ARG A 128 -8.20 -12.15 11.47
CA ARG A 128 -8.75 -13.48 11.17
C ARG A 128 -7.71 -14.44 10.63
#